data_AF-A0A9D9M2E2-F1
#
_entry.id   AF-A0A9D9M2E2-F1
#
_cell.length_a   1.000
_cell.length_b   1.000
_cell.length_c   1.000
_cell.angle_alpha   90.00
_cell.angle_beta   90.00
_cell.angle_gamma   90.00
#
_symmetry.space_group_name_H-M   'P 1'
#
loop_
_entity.id
_entity.type
_entity.pdbx_description
1 polymer ?
#
loop_
_entity_poly.entity_id
_entity_poly.type
_entity_poly.pdbx_seq_one_letter_code
_entity_poly.pdbx_strand_id
1 'polypeptide(L)'
;MEKDVSKQAGYFIKYGLIVFVGITLIISYAIFSYMDKSETLTIRDAKIAGTFVSIKAQANGKLTEIRVKDGENVSAGDVLATVEVAVTEDTIKQLEQNVALAKENLEQLKKGQDIKVPVSTGVDLSAANADLARAESRKNRMEELFKMGAISKVQRNEAVADYEAAKARATASAPT
;
A
#
# COMPACT_ATOMS: atom_id res chain seq x y z
N MET A 1 9.10 80.58 -75.21
CA MET A 1 9.00 79.18 -75.68
C MET A 1 8.78 78.31 -74.45
N GLU A 2 7.52 78.01 -74.14
CA GLU A 2 7.15 77.10 -73.05
C GLU A 2 7.65 75.69 -73.38
N LYS A 3 8.48 75.13 -72.51
CA LYS A 3 8.88 73.72 -72.63
C LYS A 3 7.70 72.88 -72.14
N ASP A 4 7.07 72.17 -73.06
CA ASP A 4 6.05 71.15 -72.78
C ASP A 4 6.59 70.07 -71.82
N VAL A 5 6.44 70.31 -70.51
CA VAL A 5 6.82 69.40 -69.41
C VAL A 5 5.90 68.19 -69.28
N SER A 6 4.78 68.15 -70.01
CA SER A 6 3.76 67.09 -69.90
C SER A 6 4.24 65.73 -70.44
N LYS A 7 4.97 65.69 -71.56
CA LYS A 7 5.48 64.42 -72.13
C LYS A 7 6.61 63.80 -71.30
N GLN A 8 7.43 64.62 -70.64
CA GLN A 8 8.55 64.16 -69.84
C GLN A 8 8.07 63.52 -68.53
N ALA A 9 7.03 64.10 -67.91
CA ALA A 9 6.41 63.56 -66.69
C ALA A 9 5.80 62.16 -66.92
N GLY A 10 5.15 61.93 -68.07
CA GLY A 10 4.59 60.62 -68.41
C GLY A 10 5.65 59.52 -68.57
N TYR A 11 6.85 59.87 -69.06
CA TYR A 11 7.98 58.94 -69.12
C TYR A 11 8.48 58.62 -67.70
N PHE A 12 8.71 59.63 -66.86
CA PHE A 12 9.12 59.38 -65.47
C PHE A 12 8.14 58.51 -64.68
N ILE A 13 6.83 58.66 -64.90
CA ILE A 13 5.82 57.83 -64.25
C ILE A 13 5.86 56.38 -64.77
N LYS A 14 5.97 56.17 -66.09
CA LYS A 14 6.01 54.82 -66.68
C LYS A 14 7.28 54.06 -66.30
N TYR A 15 8.45 54.69 -66.41
CA TYR A 15 9.73 54.07 -66.06
C TYR A 15 9.90 53.97 -64.55
N GLY A 16 9.37 54.93 -63.77
CA GLY A 16 9.33 54.86 -62.31
C GLY A 16 8.51 53.67 -61.81
N LEU A 17 7.36 53.38 -62.43
CA LEU A 17 6.54 52.22 -62.07
C LEU A 17 7.26 50.90 -62.43
N ILE A 18 7.92 50.83 -63.58
CA ILE A 18 8.70 49.65 -63.99
C ILE A 18 9.87 49.40 -63.01
N VAL A 19 10.59 50.45 -62.62
CA VAL A 19 11.68 50.35 -61.63
C VAL A 19 11.16 49.93 -60.26
N PHE A 20 10.03 50.49 -59.82
CA PHE A 20 9.41 50.12 -58.55
C PHE A 20 8.99 48.65 -58.53
N VAL A 21 8.33 48.16 -59.58
CA VAL A 21 7.96 46.74 -59.72
C VAL A 21 9.21 45.86 -59.72
N GLY A 22 10.26 46.25 -60.44
CA GLY A 22 11.54 45.53 -60.45
C GLY A 22 12.16 45.40 -59.05
N ILE A 23 12.18 46.49 -58.28
CA ILE A 23 12.72 46.49 -56.91
C ILE A 23 11.89 45.56 -56.01
N THR A 24 10.56 45.61 -56.09
CA THR A 24 9.69 44.75 -55.26
C THR A 24 9.90 43.26 -55.56
N LEU A 25 10.12 42.88 -56.82
CA LEU A 25 10.42 41.50 -57.20
C LEU A 25 11.77 41.03 -56.66
N ILE A 26 12.79 41.89 -56.69
CA ILE A 26 14.12 41.57 -56.16
C ILE A 26 14.06 41.35 -54.64
N ILE A 27 13.34 42.23 -53.91
CA ILE A 27 13.17 42.10 -52.46
C ILE A 27 12.41 40.82 -52.11
N SER A 28 11.33 40.53 -52.82
CA SER A 28 10.55 39.30 -52.60
C SER A 28 11.38 38.04 -52.82
N TYR A 29 12.20 38.02 -53.87
CA TYR A 29 13.10 36.89 -54.16
C TYR A 29 14.16 36.72 -53.07
N ALA A 30 14.73 37.82 -52.58
CA ALA A 30 15.73 37.79 -51.51
C ALA A 30 15.16 37.17 -50.23
N ILE A 31 13.95 37.59 -49.82
CA ILE A 31 13.25 37.06 -48.64
C ILE A 31 12.95 35.57 -48.81
N PHE A 32 12.43 35.16 -49.97
CA PHE A 32 12.13 33.75 -50.26
C PHE A 32 13.40 32.88 -50.13
N SER A 33 14.52 33.32 -50.72
CA SER A 33 15.79 32.57 -50.65
C SER A 33 16.39 32.49 -49.23
N TYR A 34 16.05 33.45 -48.37
CA TYR A 34 16.53 33.48 -47.00
C TYR A 34 15.72 32.55 -46.11
N MET A 35 14.42 32.43 -46.36
CA MET A 35 13.52 31.58 -45.59
C MET A 35 13.73 30.10 -45.91
N ASP A 36 14.01 29.77 -47.18
CA ASP A 36 14.26 28.39 -47.66
C ASP A 36 15.55 27.77 -47.06
N LYS A 37 16.45 28.59 -46.50
CA LYS A 37 17.69 28.13 -45.85
C LYS A 37 17.54 27.87 -44.35
N SER A 38 16.34 28.02 -43.79
CA SER A 38 16.11 27.93 -42.35
C SER A 38 15.51 26.61 -41.85
N GLU A 39 15.50 25.56 -42.68
CA GLU A 39 15.18 24.19 -42.23
C GLU A 39 16.34 23.52 -41.49
N THR A 40 16.76 24.12 -40.38
CA THR A 40 17.50 23.38 -39.34
C THR A 40 16.70 23.44 -38.06
N LEU A 41 15.63 22.63 -38.03
CA LEU A 41 14.98 22.21 -36.80
C LEU A 41 16.04 21.48 -35.96
N THR A 42 16.80 22.26 -35.20
CA THR A 42 17.80 21.77 -34.29
C THR A 42 17.03 21.24 -33.08
N ILE A 43 16.64 19.97 -33.12
CA ILE A 43 16.09 19.27 -31.96
C ILE A 43 17.21 19.17 -30.93
N ARG A 44 17.38 20.22 -30.10
CA ARG A 44 18.41 20.31 -29.06
C ARG A 44 18.05 19.56 -27.78
N ASP A 45 16.79 19.13 -27.64
CA ASP A 45 16.27 18.59 -26.38
C ASP A 45 15.63 17.21 -26.54
N ALA A 46 16.39 16.24 -27.06
CA ALA A 46 16.07 14.84 -26.86
C ALA A 46 16.35 14.45 -25.39
N LYS A 47 15.39 14.71 -24.50
CA LYS A 47 15.45 14.18 -23.13
C LYS A 47 15.08 12.70 -23.15
N ILE A 48 16.08 11.84 -22.92
CA ILE A 48 15.85 10.42 -22.67
C ILE A 48 15.15 10.32 -21.30
N ALA A 49 13.83 10.13 -21.32
CA ALA A 49 13.06 9.85 -20.12
C ALA A 49 13.32 8.40 -19.68
N GLY A 50 14.45 8.18 -19.03
CA GLY A 50 14.74 6.93 -18.32
C GLY A 50 14.26 7.04 -16.88
N THR A 51 13.49 6.06 -16.41
CA THR A 51 13.23 5.89 -14.98
C THR A 51 14.50 5.36 -14.32
N PHE A 52 15.28 6.25 -13.68
CA PHE A 52 16.45 5.85 -12.91
C PHE A 52 16.02 5.38 -11.53
N VAL A 53 16.33 4.14 -11.17
CA VAL A 53 16.12 3.60 -9.83
C VAL A 53 17.48 3.32 -9.21
N SER A 54 17.84 4.07 -8.17
CA SER A 54 19.08 3.83 -7.43
C SER A 54 18.93 2.63 -6.51
N ILE A 55 19.66 1.56 -6.79
CA ILE A 55 19.72 0.36 -5.94
C ILE A 55 20.77 0.60 -4.84
N LYS A 56 20.38 0.47 -3.57
CA LYS A 56 21.28 0.52 -2.42
C LYS A 56 21.43 -0.88 -1.84
N ALA A 57 22.65 -1.28 -1.50
CA ALA A 57 22.88 -2.51 -0.74
C ALA A 57 22.26 -2.36 0.65
N GLN A 58 21.47 -3.35 1.08
CA GLN A 58 20.78 -3.32 2.39
C GLN A 58 21.71 -3.67 3.56
N ALA A 59 22.92 -4.18 3.29
CA ALA A 59 23.87 -4.61 4.31
C ALA A 59 25.23 -3.93 4.12
N ASN A 60 25.84 -3.53 5.24
CA ASN A 60 27.22 -3.06 5.29
C ASN A 60 28.14 -4.28 5.10
N GLY A 61 28.58 -4.52 3.86
CA GLY A 61 29.48 -5.61 3.51
C GLY A 61 30.54 -5.14 2.53
N LYS A 62 31.63 -5.89 2.39
CA LYS A 62 32.66 -5.60 1.39
C LYS A 62 32.12 -6.05 0.04
N LEU A 63 32.17 -5.16 -0.96
CA LEU A 63 31.83 -5.50 -2.33
C LEU A 63 32.89 -6.48 -2.86
N THR A 64 32.52 -7.75 -3.03
CA THR A 64 33.48 -8.79 -3.42
C THR A 64 33.55 -8.96 -4.92
N GLU A 65 32.43 -8.92 -5.64
CA GLU A 65 32.40 -9.05 -7.09
C GLU A 65 31.28 -8.21 -7.73
N ILE A 66 31.64 -7.42 -8.74
CA ILE A 66 30.71 -6.72 -9.64
C ILE A 66 30.63 -7.55 -10.93
N ARG A 67 29.44 -8.05 -11.28
CA ARG A 67 29.25 -8.96 -12.42
C ARG A 67 28.69 -8.28 -13.68
N VAL A 68 28.45 -6.97 -13.63
CA VAL A 68 27.87 -6.20 -14.74
C VAL A 68 28.70 -4.97 -15.06
N LYS A 69 28.70 -4.57 -16.34
CA LYS A 69 29.38 -3.36 -16.82
C LYS A 69 28.39 -2.26 -17.16
N ASP A 70 28.85 -1.01 -17.16
CA ASP A 70 28.05 0.14 -17.54
C ASP A 70 27.50 -0.02 -18.98
N GLY A 71 26.18 0.01 -19.12
CA GLY A 71 25.47 -0.13 -20.41
C GLY A 71 25.00 -1.55 -20.75
N GLU A 72 25.19 -2.52 -19.87
CA GLU A 72 24.71 -3.89 -20.06
C GLU A 72 23.20 -4.02 -19.79
N ASN A 73 22.50 -4.79 -20.64
CA ASN A 73 21.06 -5.00 -20.52
C ASN A 73 20.80 -6.13 -19.51
N VAL A 74 20.16 -5.81 -18.38
CA VAL A 74 19.90 -6.74 -17.28
C VAL A 74 18.40 -6.94 -17.10
N SER A 75 18.00 -8.18 -16.81
CA SER A 75 16.62 -8.57 -16.58
C SER A 75 16.30 -8.68 -15.09
N ALA A 76 15.00 -8.67 -14.76
CA ALA A 76 14.56 -8.85 -13.37
C ALA A 76 14.98 -10.23 -12.85
N GLY A 77 15.85 -10.26 -11.83
CA GLY A 77 16.37 -11.49 -11.23
C GLY A 77 17.88 -11.69 -11.40
N ASP A 78 18.54 -10.88 -12.23
CA ASP A 78 19.98 -11.00 -12.46
C ASP A 78 20.81 -10.46 -11.28
N VAL A 79 21.88 -11.19 -10.95
CA VAL A 79 22.80 -10.82 -9.87
C VAL A 79 23.79 -9.77 -10.36
N LEU A 80 23.54 -8.50 -10.05
CA LEU A 80 24.37 -7.37 -10.47
C LEU A 80 25.71 -7.29 -9.70
N ALA A 81 25.66 -7.57 -8.39
CA ALA A 81 26.83 -7.60 -7.53
C ALA A 81 26.60 -8.55 -6.36
N THR A 82 27.66 -9.24 -5.93
CA THR A 82 27.65 -10.01 -4.69
C THR A 82 28.29 -9.16 -3.60
N VAL A 83 27.51 -8.90 -2.55
CA VAL A 83 28.01 -8.25 -1.33
C VAL A 83 28.21 -9.36 -0.32
N GLU A 84 29.46 -9.65 0.03
CA GLU A 84 29.74 -10.51 1.16
C GLU A 84 29.47 -9.70 2.42
N VAL A 85 28.33 -9.95 3.03
CA VAL A 85 28.02 -9.46 4.36
C VAL A 85 29.00 -10.17 5.28
N ALA A 86 29.89 -9.41 5.91
CA ALA A 86 30.76 -9.94 6.96
C ALA A 86 29.88 -10.27 8.17
N VAL A 87 29.16 -11.40 8.08
CA VAL A 87 28.51 -12.00 9.24
C VAL A 87 29.67 -12.59 10.04
N THR A 88 30.16 -11.84 11.02
CA THR A 88 31.17 -12.33 11.94
C THR A 88 30.65 -13.60 12.60
N GLU A 89 31.50 -14.61 12.78
CA GLU A 89 31.13 -15.88 13.45
C GLU A 89 30.43 -15.63 14.80
N ASP A 90 30.77 -14.53 15.47
CA ASP A 90 30.13 -14.06 16.69
C ASP A 90 28.62 -13.76 16.54
N THR A 91 28.19 -13.23 15.39
CA THR A 91 26.76 -12.96 15.13
C THR A 91 25.99 -14.27 14.89
N ILE A 92 26.61 -15.23 14.20
CA ILE A 92 26.05 -16.57 14.02
C ILE A 92 25.93 -17.26 15.39
N LYS A 93 27.01 -17.22 16.18
CA LYS A 93 27.04 -17.79 17.53
C LYS A 93 26.01 -17.13 18.47
N GLN A 94 25.82 -15.82 18.37
CA GLN A 94 24.81 -15.11 19.16
C GLN A 94 23.38 -15.49 18.74
N LEU A 95 23.13 -15.64 17.44
CA LEU A 95 21.84 -16.12 16.93
C LEU A 95 21.56 -17.57 17.33
N GLU A 96 22.57 -18.43 17.27
CA GLU A 96 22.49 -19.82 17.74
C GLU A 96 22.20 -19.89 19.24
N GLN A 97 22.87 -19.06 20.05
CA GLN A 97 22.59 -18.94 21.48
C GLN A 97 21.18 -18.44 21.74
N ASN A 98 20.69 -17.45 20.99
CA ASN A 98 19.31 -16.97 21.11
C ASN A 98 18.30 -18.05 20.74
N VAL A 99 18.57 -18.85 19.70
CA VAL A 99 17.73 -20.01 19.34
C VAL A 99 17.76 -21.08 20.43
N ALA A 100 18.93 -21.35 21.02
CA ALA A 100 19.07 -22.29 22.13
C ALA A 100 18.28 -21.82 23.37
N LEU A 101 18.42 -20.55 23.76
CA LEU A 101 17.66 -19.95 24.86
C LEU A 101 16.15 -19.94 24.60
N ALA A 102 15.73 -19.64 23.36
CA ALA A 102 14.32 -19.70 22.99
C ALA A 102 13.76 -21.13 23.06
N LYS A 103 14.54 -22.14 22.64
CA LYS A 103 14.16 -23.56 22.77
C LYS A 103 14.09 -24.00 24.22
N GLU A 104 15.07 -23.62 25.05
CA GLU A 104 15.05 -23.92 26.49
C GLU A 104 13.86 -23.24 27.17
N ASN A 105 13.56 -21.98 26.86
CA ASN A 105 12.36 -21.30 27.36
C ASN A 105 11.09 -22.00 26.90
N LEU A 106 11.01 -22.47 25.65
CA LEU A 106 9.86 -23.23 25.15
C LEU A 106 9.74 -24.57 25.89
N GLU A 107 10.85 -25.25 26.16
CA GLU A 107 10.85 -26.52 26.87
C GLU A 107 10.53 -26.34 28.36
N GLN A 108 11.04 -25.28 28.99
CA GLN A 108 10.67 -24.88 30.35
C GLN A 108 9.22 -24.44 30.43
N LEU A 109 8.71 -23.72 29.43
CA LEU A 109 7.30 -23.42 29.31
C LEU A 109 6.51 -24.70 29.13
N LYS A 110 6.90 -25.64 28.26
CA LYS A 110 6.20 -26.93 28.11
C LYS A 110 6.22 -27.77 29.39
N LYS A 111 7.35 -27.80 30.11
CA LYS A 111 7.48 -28.51 31.40
C LYS A 111 6.75 -27.78 32.54
N GLY A 112 6.71 -26.45 32.51
CA GLY A 112 5.98 -25.58 33.43
C GLY A 112 4.50 -25.39 33.07
N GLN A 113 4.09 -25.75 31.86
CA GLN A 113 2.72 -25.75 31.32
C GLN A 113 2.07 -27.12 31.57
N ASP A 114 2.51 -27.82 32.61
CA ASP A 114 1.60 -28.53 33.52
C ASP A 114 0.86 -27.54 34.45
N ILE A 115 1.01 -26.23 34.23
CA ILE A 115 -0.09 -25.30 34.48
C ILE A 115 -1.17 -25.68 33.47
N LYS A 116 -2.09 -26.53 33.96
CA LYS A 116 -3.49 -26.53 33.59
C LYS A 116 -3.91 -25.05 33.45
N VAL A 117 -3.78 -24.49 32.26
CA VAL A 117 -4.76 -23.52 31.81
C VAL A 117 -6.02 -24.35 31.83
N PRO A 118 -7.00 -24.11 32.71
CA PRO A 118 -8.31 -24.67 32.49
C PRO A 118 -8.77 -24.00 31.19
N VAL A 119 -8.41 -24.59 30.06
CA VAL A 119 -9.28 -24.56 28.91
C VAL A 119 -10.55 -25.16 29.49
N SER A 120 -11.51 -24.30 29.82
CA SER A 120 -12.87 -24.67 30.23
C SER A 120 -13.61 -25.26 29.03
N THR A 121 -12.96 -26.19 28.33
CA THR A 121 -13.51 -27.09 27.32
C THR A 121 -14.03 -28.37 27.95
N GLY A 122 -13.77 -28.58 29.25
CA GLY A 122 -14.68 -29.34 30.09
C GLY A 122 -15.75 -28.37 30.55
N VAL A 123 -16.80 -28.19 29.75
CA VAL A 123 -18.02 -27.57 30.25
C VAL A 123 -18.40 -28.32 31.51
N ASP A 124 -18.49 -27.64 32.66
CA ASP A 124 -19.06 -28.17 33.88
C ASP A 124 -20.57 -28.40 33.67
N LEU A 125 -20.93 -29.36 32.82
CA LEU A 125 -22.30 -29.83 32.61
C LEU A 125 -22.92 -30.20 33.96
N SER A 126 -22.11 -30.72 34.89
CA SER A 126 -22.51 -30.98 36.27
C SER A 126 -22.93 -29.70 37.01
N ALA A 127 -22.15 -28.61 36.93
CA ALA A 127 -22.50 -27.35 37.57
C ALA A 127 -23.71 -26.69 36.90
N ALA A 128 -23.77 -26.70 35.58
CA ALA A 128 -24.89 -26.14 34.82
C ALA A 128 -26.21 -26.90 35.09
N ASN A 129 -26.16 -28.24 35.19
CA ASN A 129 -27.31 -29.06 35.56
C ASN A 129 -27.73 -28.84 37.03
N ALA A 130 -26.78 -28.69 37.95
CA ALA A 130 -27.08 -28.39 39.35
C ALA A 130 -27.73 -27.00 39.51
N ASP A 131 -27.27 -26.00 38.75
CA ASP A 131 -27.86 -24.67 38.74
C ASP A 131 -29.29 -24.67 38.16
N LEU A 132 -29.52 -25.42 37.08
CA LEU A 132 -30.87 -25.59 36.51
C LEU A 132 -31.84 -26.22 37.51
N ALA A 133 -31.43 -27.30 38.19
CA ALA A 133 -32.24 -27.97 39.20
C ALA A 133 -32.57 -27.05 40.41
N ARG A 134 -31.60 -26.23 40.85
CA ARG A 134 -31.84 -25.24 41.92
C ARG A 134 -32.82 -24.16 41.48
N ALA A 135 -32.66 -23.63 40.26
CA ALA A 135 -33.53 -22.59 39.73
C ALA A 135 -34.97 -23.11 39.53
N GLU A 136 -35.14 -24.35 39.07
CA GLU A 136 -36.44 -25.01 38.96
C GLU A 136 -37.14 -25.17 40.31
N SER A 137 -36.41 -25.66 41.32
CA SER A 137 -36.92 -25.77 42.69
C SER A 137 -37.34 -24.41 43.26
N ARG A 138 -36.55 -23.35 43.01
CA ARG A 138 -36.87 -21.98 43.42
C ARG A 138 -38.13 -21.46 42.73
N LYS A 139 -38.26 -21.65 41.41
CA LYS A 139 -39.45 -21.29 40.64
C LYS A 139 -40.70 -21.96 41.22
N ASN A 140 -40.66 -23.27 41.44
CA ASN A 140 -41.81 -24.02 41.94
C ASN A 140 -42.26 -23.54 43.34
N ARG A 141 -41.30 -23.32 44.26
CA ARG A 141 -41.60 -22.75 45.58
C ARG A 141 -42.20 -21.35 45.47
N MET A 142 -41.65 -20.50 44.62
CA MET A 142 -42.11 -19.13 44.44
C MET A 142 -43.51 -19.09 43.80
N GLU A 143 -43.81 -20.00 42.87
CA GLU A 143 -45.16 -20.15 42.30
C GLU A 143 -46.18 -20.63 43.34
N GLU A 144 -45.81 -21.56 44.21
CA GLU A 144 -46.67 -22.03 45.31
C GLU A 144 -46.96 -20.90 46.31
N LEU A 145 -45.92 -20.18 46.74
CA LEU A 145 -46.06 -19.01 47.61
C LEU A 145 -46.91 -17.90 46.95
N PHE A 146 -46.80 -17.72 45.62
CA PHE A 146 -47.61 -16.76 44.88
C PHE A 146 -49.09 -17.18 44.85
N LYS A 147 -49.38 -18.47 44.64
CA LYS A 147 -50.75 -19.02 44.69
C LYS A 147 -51.37 -18.86 46.07
N MET A 148 -50.56 -18.96 47.13
CA MET A 148 -50.97 -18.71 48.51
C MET A 148 -51.04 -17.22 48.87
N GLY A 149 -50.72 -16.31 47.94
CA GLY A 149 -50.73 -14.86 48.18
C GLY A 149 -49.60 -14.35 49.09
N ALA A 150 -48.59 -15.17 49.39
CA ALA A 150 -47.51 -14.85 50.30
C ALA A 150 -46.40 -13.98 49.68
N ILE A 151 -46.38 -13.85 48.35
CA ILE A 151 -45.39 -13.04 47.61
C ILE A 151 -46.04 -12.23 46.48
N SER A 152 -45.32 -11.22 45.99
CA SER A 152 -45.75 -10.39 44.87
C SER A 152 -45.51 -11.05 43.50
N LYS A 153 -46.24 -10.59 42.47
CA LYS A 153 -46.04 -11.02 41.07
C LYS A 153 -44.62 -10.77 40.56
N VAL A 154 -43.97 -9.70 41.04
CA VAL A 154 -42.59 -9.35 40.67
C VAL A 154 -41.61 -10.42 41.14
N GLN A 155 -41.72 -10.86 42.39
CA GLN A 155 -40.86 -11.92 42.95
C GLN A 155 -41.05 -13.26 42.23
N ARG A 156 -42.28 -13.59 41.84
CA ARG A 156 -42.55 -14.77 41.01
C ARG A 156 -41.86 -14.65 39.64
N ASN A 157 -41.98 -13.50 38.98
CA ASN A 157 -41.39 -13.28 37.66
C ASN A 157 -39.86 -13.32 37.70
N GLU A 158 -39.24 -12.81 38.76
CA GLU A 158 -37.79 -12.90 39.00
C GLU A 158 -37.33 -14.37 39.07
N ALA A 159 -38.04 -15.21 39.84
CA ALA A 159 -37.72 -16.63 39.92
C ALA A 159 -37.91 -17.38 38.58
N VAL A 160 -38.85 -16.94 37.74
CA VAL A 160 -39.03 -17.47 36.38
C VAL A 160 -37.88 -17.04 35.47
N ALA A 161 -37.47 -15.78 35.51
CA ALA A 161 -36.35 -15.26 34.73
C ALA A 161 -35.03 -15.96 35.11
N ASP A 162 -34.81 -16.21 36.40
CA ASP A 162 -33.65 -16.96 36.90
C ASP A 162 -33.60 -18.39 36.34
N TYR A 163 -34.76 -19.06 36.25
CA TYR A 163 -34.87 -20.39 35.65
C TYR A 163 -34.54 -20.36 34.15
N GLU A 164 -35.07 -19.39 33.41
CA GLU A 164 -34.78 -19.26 31.97
C GLU A 164 -33.31 -18.96 31.71
N ALA A 165 -32.68 -18.11 32.52
CA ALA A 165 -31.25 -17.82 32.45
C ALA A 165 -30.38 -19.04 32.79
N ALA A 166 -30.78 -19.87 33.76
CA ALA A 166 -30.09 -21.11 34.08
C ALA A 166 -30.24 -22.15 32.95
N LYS A 167 -31.42 -22.24 32.35
CA LYS A 167 -31.68 -23.12 31.19
C LYS A 167 -30.85 -22.72 29.98
N ALA A 168 -30.79 -21.42 29.66
CA ALA A 168 -29.98 -20.90 28.57
C ALA A 168 -28.47 -21.21 28.76
N ARG A 169 -27.97 -21.07 29.99
CA ARG A 169 -26.61 -21.47 30.34
C ARG A 169 -26.38 -22.96 30.16
N ALA A 170 -27.28 -23.82 30.64
CA ALA A 170 -27.18 -25.27 30.47
C ALA A 170 -27.20 -25.71 28.99
N THR A 171 -28.00 -25.07 28.14
CA THR A 171 -28.03 -25.35 26.70
C THR A 171 -26.79 -24.85 25.96
N ALA A 172 -26.27 -23.67 26.32
CA ALA A 172 -25.02 -23.16 25.74
C ALA A 172 -23.79 -24.00 26.15
N SER A 173 -23.91 -24.68 27.29
CA SER A 173 -22.94 -25.60 27.85
C SER A 173 -22.99 -27.00 27.20
N ALA A 174 -24.09 -27.41 26.57
CA ALA A 174 -24.15 -28.68 25.87
C ALA A 174 -23.31 -28.64 24.58
N PRO A 175 -22.37 -29.57 24.35
CA PRO A 175 -21.63 -29.62 23.10
C PRO A 175 -22.58 -29.97 21.95
N THR A 176 -22.54 -29.17 20.87
CA THR A 176 -23.15 -29.49 19.57
C THR A 176 -22.35 -30.55 18.83
#